data_AF-A0A7K7EJ31-F1
#
_entry.id   AF-A0A7K7EJ31-F1
#
_cell.length_a   1.000
_cell.length_b   1.000
_cell.length_c   1.000
_cell.angle_alpha   90.00
_cell.angle_beta   90.00
_cell.angle_gamma   90.00
#
_symmetry.space_group_name_H-M   'P 1'
#
loop_
_entity.id
_entity.type
_entity.pdbx_description
1 polymer ?
#
loop_
_entity_poly.entity_id
_entity_poly.type
_entity_poly.pdbx_seq_one_letter_code
_entity_poly.pdbx_strand_id
1 'polypeptide(L)'
;RSLSPTLKELEVKVMDVRMCNNSRFWKGEIGPAMICFQGPGGESAPAKGLCPLVGVHSPLSPSPQGDSGGPLVCGKRPAVAGVLSFSSKNATDPFKPPVATSTVKLKKWIQKTLR
;
A
#
# COMPACT_ATOMS: atom_id res chain seq x y z
N ARG A 1 -3.31 22.85 4.93
CA ARG A 1 -2.80 21.45 4.97
C ARG A 1 -1.43 21.47 4.30
N SER A 2 -0.37 21.18 5.04
CA SER A 2 1.00 21.20 4.51
C SER A 2 1.47 19.77 4.31
N LEU A 3 2.01 19.47 3.12
CA LEU A 3 2.76 18.23 2.91
C LEU A 3 4.04 18.25 3.76
N SER A 4 4.64 17.09 3.96
CA SER A 4 5.95 17.04 4.62
C SER A 4 6.99 17.77 3.76
N PRO A 5 7.82 18.65 4.34
CA PRO A 5 8.86 19.35 3.59
C PRO A 5 10.04 18.45 3.22
N THR A 6 10.08 17.23 3.74
CA THR A 6 11.12 16.23 3.50
C THR A 6 10.51 14.88 3.18
N LEU A 7 11.27 14.04 2.48
CA LEU A 7 10.85 12.67 2.19
C LEU A 7 10.68 11.88 3.50
N LYS A 8 9.62 11.10 3.57
CA LYS A 8 9.31 10.21 4.69
C LYS A 8 9.15 8.78 4.22
N GLU A 9 9.35 7.85 5.14
CA GLU A 9 9.18 6.43 4.94
C GLU A 9 8.44 5.81 6.14
N LEU A 10 7.74 4.72 5.87
CA LEU A 10 7.01 3.93 6.85
C LEU A 10 7.11 2.46 6.49
N GLU A 11 7.53 1.65 7.46
CA GLU A 11 7.45 0.19 7.40
C GLU A 11 6.00 -0.30 7.36
N VAL A 12 5.63 -1.07 6.35
CA VAL A 12 4.28 -1.65 6.25
C VAL A 12 4.29 -3.16 6.02
N LYS A 13 3.15 -3.84 6.22
CA LYS A 13 2.96 -5.29 6.01
C LYS A 13 1.85 -5.55 5.01
N VAL A 14 2.06 -6.49 4.09
CA VAL A 14 1.03 -6.91 3.12
C VAL A 14 -0.01 -7.78 3.81
N MET A 15 -1.28 -7.48 3.55
CA MET A 15 -2.44 -8.20 4.07
C MET A 15 -2.95 -9.22 3.05
N ASP A 16 -3.70 -10.24 3.52
CA ASP A 16 -4.43 -11.13 2.63
C ASP A 16 -5.54 -10.35 1.88
N VAL A 17 -5.52 -10.38 0.55
CA VAL A 17 -6.51 -9.70 -0.29
C VAL A 17 -7.95 -10.15 0.00
N ARG A 18 -8.17 -11.42 0.38
CA ARG A 18 -9.48 -11.92 0.76
C ARG A 18 -9.97 -11.27 2.05
N MET A 19 -9.05 -11.00 2.98
CA MET A 19 -9.38 -10.23 4.17
C MET A 19 -9.73 -8.81 3.79
N CYS A 20 -8.94 -8.15 2.95
CA CYS A 20 -9.24 -6.77 2.53
C CYS A 20 -10.56 -6.66 1.75
N ASN A 21 -11.00 -7.71 1.07
CA ASN A 21 -12.27 -7.74 0.35
C ASN A 21 -13.48 -8.20 1.16
N ASN A 22 -13.34 -8.49 2.45
CA ASN A 22 -14.49 -8.87 3.25
C ASN A 22 -15.47 -7.68 3.47
N SER A 23 -16.66 -7.98 3.98
CA SER A 23 -17.76 -7.01 4.13
C SER A 23 -17.45 -5.83 5.06
N ARG A 24 -16.52 -5.99 6.01
CA ARG A 24 -16.07 -4.93 6.92
C ARG A 24 -15.06 -3.99 6.28
N PHE A 25 -14.32 -4.44 5.27
CA PHE A 25 -13.23 -3.68 4.65
C PHE A 25 -13.66 -3.06 3.31
N TRP A 26 -13.06 -3.49 2.20
CA TRP A 26 -13.31 -2.96 0.86
C TRP A 26 -14.43 -3.67 0.11
N LYS A 27 -15.12 -4.65 0.71
CA LYS A 27 -16.35 -5.25 0.16
C LYS A 27 -16.22 -5.74 -1.30
N GLY A 28 -15.07 -6.27 -1.67
CA GLY A 28 -14.81 -6.78 -3.02
C GLY A 28 -14.19 -5.77 -4.00
N GLU A 29 -13.97 -4.51 -3.60
CA GLU A 29 -13.42 -3.47 -4.47
C GLU A 29 -11.91 -3.61 -4.75
N ILE A 30 -11.19 -4.47 -4.04
CA ILE A 30 -9.75 -4.71 -4.28
C ILE A 30 -9.58 -5.74 -5.39
N GLY A 31 -9.11 -5.27 -6.55
CA GLY A 31 -8.88 -6.10 -7.73
C GLY A 31 -7.65 -7.03 -7.63
N PRO A 32 -7.51 -7.99 -8.56
CA PRO A 32 -6.45 -9.00 -8.54
C PRO A 32 -5.03 -8.46 -8.78
N ALA A 33 -4.92 -7.24 -9.30
CA ALA A 33 -3.65 -6.53 -9.50
C ALA A 33 -3.37 -5.50 -8.40
N MET A 34 -4.13 -5.49 -7.31
CA MET A 34 -3.94 -4.57 -6.19
C MET A 34 -3.29 -5.28 -4.99
N ILE A 35 -2.61 -4.49 -4.16
CA ILE A 35 -1.91 -4.91 -2.94
C ILE A 35 -2.49 -4.08 -1.80
N CYS A 36 -3.05 -4.76 -0.82
CA CYS A 36 -3.56 -4.17 0.41
C CYS A 36 -2.51 -4.32 1.52
N PHE A 37 -2.24 -3.26 2.28
CA PHE A 37 -1.20 -3.27 3.30
C PHE A 37 -1.56 -2.39 4.51
N GLN A 38 -0.84 -2.56 5.61
CA GLN A 38 -1.06 -1.85 6.88
C GLN A 38 0.25 -1.45 7.55
N GLY A 39 0.23 -0.37 8.34
CA GLY A 39 1.39 0.07 9.12
C GLY A 39 1.69 -0.78 10.37
N PRO A 40 2.77 -0.48 11.09
CA PRO A 40 3.15 -1.13 12.34
C PRO A 40 2.14 -0.68 13.41
N GLY A 41 1.28 -1.60 13.86
CA GLY A 41 0.19 -1.32 14.81
C GLY A 41 -1.20 -1.81 14.36
N GLY A 42 -1.37 -2.22 13.11
CA GLY A 42 -2.56 -2.92 12.64
C GLY A 42 -2.56 -4.40 13.03
N GLU A 43 -2.71 -4.76 14.31
CA GLU A 43 -2.69 -6.16 14.75
C GLU A 43 -3.94 -6.98 14.36
N SER A 44 -4.87 -6.41 13.60
CA SER A 44 -6.16 -7.03 13.28
C SER A 44 -6.14 -8.02 12.11
N ALA A 45 -5.01 -8.21 11.41
CA ALA A 45 -4.94 -9.03 10.20
C ALA A 45 -3.77 -10.03 10.19
N PRO A 46 -3.97 -11.29 9.76
CA PRO A 46 -2.87 -12.21 9.49
C PRO A 46 -2.00 -11.64 8.36
N ALA A 47 -0.77 -11.25 8.69
CA ALA A 47 0.21 -10.81 7.70
C ALA A 47 0.68 -12.01 6.88
N LYS A 48 0.59 -11.93 5.54
CA LYS A 48 1.05 -13.01 4.64
C LYS A 48 2.55 -12.97 4.35
N GLY A 49 3.28 -12.06 4.96
CA GLY A 49 4.73 -11.98 4.88
C GLY A 49 5.26 -10.71 5.51
N LEU A 50 6.50 -10.77 6.02
CA LEU A 50 7.28 -9.58 6.32
C LEU A 50 7.83 -9.06 5.00
N CYS A 51 7.28 -7.97 4.50
CA CYS A 51 8.09 -7.04 3.76
C CYS A 51 8.47 -5.93 4.76
N PRO A 52 9.75 -5.64 5.03
CA PRO A 52 10.13 -4.33 5.54
C PRO A 52 9.85 -3.34 4.39
N LEU A 53 8.60 -2.90 4.28
CA LEU A 53 8.13 -2.07 3.18
C LEU A 53 8.48 -0.64 3.47
N VAL A 54 9.30 0.04 2.67
CA VAL A 54 9.26 1.50 2.66
C VAL A 54 8.04 1.92 1.85
N GLY A 55 6.96 2.30 2.52
CA GLY A 55 5.86 3.06 1.95
C GLY A 55 5.96 4.50 2.43
N VAL A 56 5.69 5.49 1.57
CA VAL A 56 5.54 6.87 2.04
C VAL A 56 4.16 6.94 2.71
N HIS A 57 4.11 6.84 4.03
CA HIS A 57 2.87 7.04 4.77
C HIS A 57 3.23 7.63 6.12
N SER A 58 3.11 8.95 6.25
CA SER A 58 3.36 9.59 7.55
C SER A 58 2.16 9.34 8.46
N PRO A 59 2.31 8.62 9.59
CA PRO A 59 1.22 8.45 10.56
C PRO A 59 0.76 9.78 11.18
N LEU A 60 1.54 10.86 10.98
CA LEU A 60 1.20 12.23 11.40
C LEU A 60 0.67 13.11 10.27
N SER A 61 0.51 12.62 9.03
CA SER A 61 -0.09 13.44 7.96
C SER A 61 -1.61 13.30 7.97
N PRO A 62 -2.38 14.37 8.25
CA PRO A 62 -3.85 14.35 8.23
C PRO A 62 -4.44 14.25 6.82
N SER A 63 -3.61 14.03 5.80
CA SER A 63 -3.99 13.80 4.42
C SER A 63 -3.06 12.76 3.78
N PRO A 64 -3.59 11.61 3.30
CA PRO A 64 -2.86 10.70 2.41
C PRO A 64 -2.70 11.26 0.99
N GLN A 65 -2.87 12.58 0.82
CA GLN A 65 -2.76 13.27 -0.46
C GLN A 65 -1.29 13.59 -0.69
N GLY A 66 -0.69 13.00 -1.72
CA GLY A 66 0.71 13.24 -2.10
C GLY A 66 1.56 11.98 -2.21
N ASP A 67 1.18 10.90 -1.51
CA ASP A 67 1.95 9.66 -1.51
C ASP A 67 1.58 8.73 -2.70
N SER A 68 0.39 8.94 -3.30
CA SER A 68 -0.04 8.21 -4.50
C SER A 68 0.97 8.39 -5.65
N GLY A 69 1.32 7.29 -6.32
CA GLY A 69 2.40 7.25 -7.31
C GLY A 69 3.77 6.88 -6.73
N GLY A 70 3.95 6.96 -5.40
CA GLY A 70 5.16 6.53 -4.72
C GLY A 70 5.37 5.01 -4.77
N PRO A 71 6.61 4.53 -4.65
CA PRO A 71 6.90 3.10 -4.71
C PRO A 71 6.54 2.39 -3.40
N LEU A 72 6.04 1.16 -3.53
CA LEU A 72 5.99 0.17 -2.47
C LEU A 72 7.12 -0.85 -2.71
N VAL A 73 8.12 -0.89 -1.84
CA VAL A 73 9.36 -1.69 -2.04
C VAL A 73 9.43 -2.85 -1.05
N CYS A 74 9.56 -4.09 -1.55
CA CYS A 74 9.55 -5.33 -0.75
C CYS A 74 10.88 -6.11 -0.85
N GLY A 75 11.13 -6.94 0.18
CA GLY A 75 12.08 -8.05 0.14
C GLY A 75 13.47 -7.74 0.70
N LYS A 76 14.24 -8.79 1.02
CA LYS A 76 15.64 -8.67 1.52
C LYS A 76 16.55 -7.99 0.51
N ARG A 77 16.30 -8.23 -0.78
CA ARG A 77 16.83 -7.43 -1.89
C ARG A 77 15.72 -6.48 -2.32
N PRO A 78 15.83 -5.17 -2.03
CA PRO A 78 14.76 -4.22 -2.28
C PRO A 78 14.33 -4.24 -3.75
N ALA A 79 13.05 -4.47 -3.99
CA ALA A 79 12.45 -4.42 -5.32
C ALA A 79 11.07 -3.76 -5.26
N VAL A 80 10.74 -2.97 -6.29
CA VAL A 80 9.42 -2.34 -6.40
C VAL A 80 8.35 -3.41 -6.60
N ALA A 81 7.49 -3.61 -5.59
CA ALA A 81 6.38 -4.55 -5.62
C ALA A 81 5.06 -3.88 -6.03
N GLY A 82 4.93 -2.57 -5.80
CA GLY A 82 3.76 -1.83 -6.18
C GLY A 82 3.97 -0.33 -6.28
N VAL A 83 2.91 0.36 -6.71
CA VAL A 83 2.80 1.82 -6.77
C VAL A 83 1.60 2.22 -5.92
N LEU A 84 1.80 3.10 -4.94
CA LEU A 84 0.74 3.59 -4.06
C LEU A 84 -0.41 4.19 -4.88
N SER A 85 -1.65 3.88 -4.51
CA SER A 85 -2.83 4.29 -5.30
C SER A 85 -3.86 5.05 -4.47
N PHE A 86 -4.52 4.39 -3.52
CA PHE A 86 -5.59 5.04 -2.75
C PHE A 86 -5.69 4.50 -1.32
N SER A 87 -6.39 5.27 -0.50
CA SER A 87 -6.76 4.94 0.88
C SER A 87 -8.06 5.67 1.24
N SER A 88 -8.60 5.42 2.42
CA SER A 88 -9.71 6.21 2.94
C SER A 88 -9.36 7.68 3.13
N LYS A 89 -10.38 8.54 3.07
CA LYS A 89 -10.25 9.95 3.47
C LYS A 89 -9.78 10.11 4.91
N ASN A 90 -10.17 9.18 5.78
CA ASN A 90 -9.67 9.07 7.14
C ASN A 90 -8.45 8.13 7.16
N ALA A 91 -7.25 8.68 7.29
CA ALA A 91 -6.00 7.90 7.30
C ALA A 91 -5.90 6.91 8.47
N THR A 92 -6.67 7.12 9.54
CA THR A 92 -6.67 6.26 10.73
C THR A 92 -7.78 5.22 10.73
N ASP A 93 -8.57 5.10 9.65
CA ASP A 93 -9.63 4.10 9.55
C ASP A 93 -9.03 2.68 9.42
N PRO A 94 -9.14 1.82 10.45
CA PRO A 94 -8.55 0.49 10.42
C PRO A 94 -9.24 -0.45 9.43
N PHE A 95 -10.44 -0.11 8.94
CA PHE A 95 -11.22 -0.93 8.00
C PHE A 95 -10.98 -0.53 6.55
N LYS A 96 -10.24 0.54 6.28
CA LYS A 96 -9.91 1.00 4.94
C LYS A 96 -8.40 1.09 4.74
N PRO A 97 -7.70 -0.06 4.83
CA PRO A 97 -6.26 -0.12 4.68
C PRO A 97 -5.84 0.42 3.31
N PRO A 98 -4.68 1.10 3.24
CA PRO A 98 -4.16 1.64 1.99
C PRO A 98 -3.86 0.56 0.95
N VAL A 99 -3.95 0.97 -0.32
CA VAL A 99 -3.90 0.10 -1.49
C VAL A 99 -2.86 0.61 -2.48
N ALA A 100 -2.07 -0.31 -3.01
CA ALA A 100 -1.13 -0.09 -4.10
C ALA A 100 -1.48 -0.96 -5.32
N THR A 101 -1.04 -0.55 -6.51
CA THR A 101 -1.12 -1.34 -7.73
C THR A 101 0.14 -2.21 -7.87
N SER A 102 0.00 -3.51 -8.12
CA SER A 102 1.12 -4.45 -8.23
C SER A 102 1.91 -4.28 -9.53
N THR A 103 3.17 -3.89 -9.41
CA THR A 103 4.11 -3.86 -10.55
C THR A 103 4.46 -5.26 -11.04
N VAL A 104 4.44 -6.26 -10.14
CA VAL A 104 4.71 -7.66 -10.49
C VAL A 104 3.63 -8.20 -11.43
N LYS A 105 2.35 -7.91 -11.15
CA LYS A 105 1.24 -8.32 -12.02
C LYS A 105 1.23 -7.56 -13.35
N LEU A 106 1.65 -6.29 -13.35
CA LEU A 106 1.71 -5.44 -14.55
C LEU A 106 3.03 -5.53 -15.33
N LYS A 107 4.00 -6.35 -14.89
CA LYS A 107 5.35 -6.41 -15.46
C LYS A 107 5.38 -6.56 -16.99
N LYS A 108 4.54 -7.42 -17.55
CA LYS A 108 4.48 -7.64 -19.01
C LYS A 108 4.08 -6.38 -19.77
N TRP A 109 3.11 -5.64 -19.25
CA TRP A 109 2.67 -4.38 -19.84
C TRP A 109 3.77 -3.32 -19.75
N ILE A 110 4.38 -3.15 -18.57
CA ILE A 110 5.49 -2.20 -18.36
C ILE A 110 6.64 -2.49 -19.35
N GLN A 111 7.04 -3.75 -19.47
CA GLN A 111 8.10 -4.15 -20.40
C GLN A 111 7.74 -3.94 -21.87
N LYS A 112 6.45 -4.05 -22.23
CA LYS A 112 5.99 -3.77 -23.59
C LYS A 112 6.00 -2.26 -23.89
N THR A 113 5.66 -1.42 -22.92
CA THR A 113 5.59 0.04 -23.09
C THR A 113 6.95 0.71 -23.11
N LEU A 114 7.94 0.17 -22.39
CA LEU A 114 9.30 0.71 -22.34
C LEU A 114 10.22 0.21 -23.47
N ARG A 115 9.71 -0.67 -24.34
CA ARG A 115 10.39 -1.12 -25.56
C ARG A 115 9.98 -0.23 -26.72
#